data_AF-E4WME5-F1
#
_entry.id   AF-E4WME5-F1
#
_cell.length_a   1.000
_cell.length_b   1.000
_cell.length_c   1.000
_cell.angle_alpha   90.00
_cell.angle_beta   90.00
_cell.angle_gamma   90.00
#
_symmetry.space_group_name_H-M   'P 1'
#
loop_
_entity.id
_entity.type
_entity.pdbx_description
1 polymer ?
#
loop_
_entity_poly.entity_id
_entity_poly.type
_entity_poly.pdbx_seq_one_letter_code
_entity_poly.pdbx_strand_id
1 'polypeptide(L)' 'MSKLKIAVIISSTRPTRFGELPAKWIADKVNERPELQAEIVDLRDFDLPFFDEMASNAWMPSANPEAVRWQNKI' A
#
# COMPACT_ATOMS: atom_id res chain seq x y z
N MET A 1 -21.91 -9.39 -9.45
CA MET A 1 -21.21 -8.10 -9.65
C MET A 1 -19.87 -8.18 -8.94
N SER A 2 -18.78 -7.68 -9.54
CA SER A 2 -17.48 -7.62 -8.87
C SER A 2 -17.48 -6.53 -7.79
N LYS A 3 -16.91 -6.81 -6.62
CA LYS A 3 -16.77 -5.82 -5.55
C LYS A 3 -15.72 -4.77 -5.93
N LEU A 4 -15.90 -3.52 -5.52
CA LEU A 4 -14.88 -2.48 -5.64
C LEU A 4 -13.79 -2.74 -4.61
N LYS A 5 -12.53 -2.86 -5.07
CA LYS A 5 -11.37 -3.10 -4.21
C LYS A 5 -10.83 -1.79 -3.66
N ILE A 6 -10.54 -1.74 -2.37
CA ILE A 6 -10.00 -0.59 -1.65
C ILE A 6 -8.74 -1.01 -0.90
N ALA A 7 -7.63 -0.31 -1.13
CA ALA A 7 -6.41 -0.49 -0.33
C ALA A 7 -6.37 0.51 0.83
N VAL A 8 -6.21 0.03 2.05
CA VAL A 8 -5.94 0.83 3.25
C VAL A 8 -4.44 0.80 3.51
N ILE A 9 -3.74 1.89 3.17
CA ILE A 9 -2.27 1.91 3.19
C ILE A 9 -1.73 2.46 4.52
N ILE A 10 -0.87 1.68 5.18
CA ILE A 10 -0.09 2.15 6.34
C ILE A 10 1.23 2.71 5.82
N SER A 11 1.42 4.03 5.85
CA SER A 11 2.61 4.69 5.29
C SER A 11 3.78 4.87 6.26
N SER A 12 3.56 4.66 7.56
CA SER A 12 4.64 4.72 8.55
C SER A 12 5.36 3.38 8.64
N THR A 13 6.68 3.37 8.48
CA THR A 13 7.52 2.18 8.67
C THR A 13 8.19 2.13 10.06
N ARG A 14 8.04 3.18 10.89
CA ARG A 14 8.69 3.31 12.21
C ARG A 14 8.35 2.14 13.13
N PRO A 15 9.31 1.53 13.86
CA PRO A 15 9.05 0.36 14.72
C PRO A 15 7.88 0.55 15.67
N THR A 16 7.83 1.70 16.37
CA THR A 16 6.78 2.08 17.32
C THR A 16 5.66 2.88 16.64
N ARG A 17 5.04 2.33 15.59
CA ARG A 17 3.89 2.96 14.90
C ARG A 17 2.56 2.54 15.54
N PHE A 18 1.54 3.37 15.34
CA PHE A 18 0.16 3.13 15.77
C PHE A 18 -0.74 2.71 14.60
N GLY A 19 -0.21 2.64 13.37
CA GLY A 19 -0.99 2.59 12.13
C GLY A 19 -1.86 1.35 11.94
N GLU A 20 -1.50 0.23 12.58
CA GLU A 20 -2.22 -1.05 12.46
C GLU A 20 -3.63 -0.97 13.05
N LEU A 21 -3.79 -0.30 14.19
CA LEU A 21 -5.07 -0.16 14.88
C LEU A 21 -6.12 0.59 14.03
N PRO A 22 -5.87 1.82 13.54
CA PRO A 22 -6.80 2.52 12.67
C PRO A 22 -6.94 1.84 11.31
N ALA A 23 -5.88 1.27 10.72
CA ALA A 23 -5.99 0.57 9.44
C ALA A 23 -6.95 -0.63 9.52
N LYS A 24 -6.84 -1.42 10.59
CA LYS A 24 -7.78 -2.52 10.85
C LYS A 24 -9.21 -2.02 11.00
N TRP A 25 -9.42 -1.00 11.82
CA TRP A 25 -10.76 -0.43 12.02
C TRP A 25 -11.39 0.09 10.72
N ILE A 26 -10.60 0.76 9.86
CA ILE A 26 -11.06 1.24 8.54
C ILE A 26 -11.41 0.06 7.63
N ALA A 27 -10.53 -0.94 7.53
CA ALA A 27 -10.77 -2.11 6.67
C ALA A 27 -12.02 -2.89 7.11
N ASP A 28 -12.22 -3.07 8.42
CA ASP A 28 -13.43 -3.69 8.98
C ASP A 28 -14.68 -2.89 8.56
N LYS A 29 -14.65 -1.56 8.70
CA LYS A 29 -15.76 -0.67 8.32
C LYS A 29 -16.08 -0.69 6.83
N VAL A 30 -15.07 -0.77 5.97
CA VAL A 30 -15.30 -0.88 4.52
C VAL A 30 -15.93 -2.24 4.19
N ASN A 31 -15.45 -3.31 4.82
CA ASN A 31 -15.93 -4.67 4.57
C ASN A 31 -17.34 -4.95 5.13
N GLU A 32 -17.92 -4.08 5.95
CA GLU A 32 -19.35 -4.09 6.29
C GLU A 32 -20.25 -3.85 5.06
N ARG A 33 -19.71 -3.24 3.99
CA ARG A 33 -20.45 -2.97 2.76
C ARG A 33 -20.27 -4.09 1.74
N PRO A 34 -21.36 -4.75 1.29
CA PRO A 34 -21.27 -5.93 0.43
C PRO A 34 -20.67 -5.65 -0.95
N GLU A 35 -20.78 -4.42 -1.44
CA GLU A 35 -20.24 -3.95 -2.73
C GLU A 35 -18.74 -3.62 -2.67
N LEU A 36 -18.15 -3.52 -1.49
CA LEU A 36 -16.75 -3.16 -1.29
C LEU A 36 -15.92 -4.34 -0.77
N GLN A 37 -14.62 -4.29 -1.03
CA GLN A 37 -13.63 -5.19 -0.45
C GLN A 37 -12.37 -4.39 -0.10
N ALA A 38 -12.09 -4.27 1.20
CA ALA A 38 -10.86 -3.66 1.68
C ALA A 38 -9.76 -4.69 1.95
N GLU A 39 -8.53 -4.31 1.58
CA GLU A 39 -7.31 -4.94 2.03
C GLU A 39 -6.38 -3.93 2.70
N ILE A 40 -5.63 -4.37 3.70
CA ILE A 40 -4.59 -3.54 4.33
C ILE A 40 -3.29 -3.77 3.56
N VAL A 41 -2.60 -2.69 3.21
CA VAL A 41 -1.28 -2.72 2.56
C VAL A 41 -0.30 -1.98 3.48
N ASP A 42 0.65 -2.71 4.06
CA ASP A 42 1.67 -2.12 4.93
C ASP A 42 2.90 -1.77 4.12
N LEU A 43 3.31 -0.49 4.12
CA LEU A 43 4.50 -0.05 3.42
C LEU A 43 5.76 -0.71 3.97
N ARG A 44 5.76 -1.17 5.24
CA ARG A 44 6.90 -1.89 5.82
C ARG A 44 7.16 -3.22 5.11
N ASP A 45 6.17 -3.80 4.47
CA ASP A 45 6.36 -5.04 3.71
C ASP A 45 7.13 -4.80 2.40
N PHE A 46 7.40 -3.55 2.03
CA PHE A 46 8.14 -3.12 0.85
C PHE A 46 9.41 -2.40 1.28
N ASP A 47 10.57 -2.96 0.95
CA ASP A 47 11.85 -2.33 1.24
C ASP A 47 12.14 -1.26 0.18
N LEU A 48 11.38 -0.16 0.24
CA LEU A 48 11.46 0.92 -0.74
C LEU A 48 12.65 1.83 -0.45
N PRO A 49 13.69 1.84 -1.31
CA PRO A 49 14.83 2.70 -1.11
C PRO A 49 14.50 4.16 -1.44
N PHE A 50 15.19 5.08 -0.77
CA PHE A 50 14.99 6.51 -0.97
C PHE A 50 15.73 7.00 -2.22
N PHE A 51 14.96 7.37 -3.26
CA PHE A 51 15.48 7.98 -4.48
C PHE A 51 16.57 7.16 -5.18
N ASP A 52 16.48 5.83 -5.10
CA ASP A 52 17.42 4.87 -5.69
C ASP A 52 16.98 4.46 -7.11
N GLU A 53 16.77 5.46 -7.97
CA GLU A 53 16.39 5.30 -9.37
C GLU A 53 17.06 6.38 -10.21
N MET A 54 17.26 6.13 -11.50
CA MET A 54 17.90 7.09 -12.40
C MET A 54 17.07 8.39 -12.59
N ALA A 55 15.75 8.31 -12.43
CA ALA A 55 14.84 9.46 -12.37
C ALA A 55 13.52 9.06 -11.67
N SER A 56 12.63 10.04 -11.47
CA SER A 56 11.26 9.76 -11.02
C SER A 56 10.53 8.83 -12.00
N ASN A 57 9.65 7.99 -11.45
CA ASN A 57 8.81 7.06 -12.22
C ASN A 57 7.84 7.75 -13.20
N ALA A 58 7.66 9.07 -13.10
CA ALA A 58 6.94 9.87 -14.09
C ALA A 58 7.71 10.03 -15.41
N TRP A 59 9.05 9.90 -15.38
CA TRP A 59 9.93 10.16 -16.53
C TRP A 59 10.60 8.89 -17.07
N MET A 60 10.82 7.87 -16.23
CA MET A 60 11.39 6.59 -16.63
C MET A 60 10.77 5.44 -15.82
N PRO A 61 10.60 4.24 -16.39
CA PRO A 61 10.18 3.06 -15.62
C PRO A 61 11.14 2.77 -14.47
N SER A 62 10.62 2.33 -13.32
CA SER A 62 11.44 1.87 -12.21
C SER A 62 12.20 0.60 -12.58
N ALA A 63 13.49 0.54 -12.24
CA ALA A 63 14.30 -0.66 -12.43
C ALA A 63 14.47 -1.46 -11.13
N ASN A 64 14.33 -0.82 -9.96
CA ASN A 64 14.47 -1.47 -8.68
C ASN A 64 13.34 -2.52 -8.48
N PRO A 65 13.66 -3.79 -8.17
CA PRO A 65 12.66 -4.84 -8.00
C PRO A 65 11.61 -4.54 -6.92
N GLU A 66 11.98 -3.87 -5.82
CA GLU A 66 11.04 -3.51 -4.75
C GLU A 66 10.11 -2.36 -5.16
N ALA A 67 10.62 -1.40 -5.93
CA ALA A 67 9.79 -0.34 -6.51
C ALA A 67 8.77 -0.91 -7.52
N VAL A 68 9.21 -1.84 -8.37
CA VAL A 68 8.32 -2.57 -9.32
C VAL A 68 7.30 -3.42 -8.56
N ARG A 69 7.72 -4.12 -7.50
CA ARG A 69 6.82 -4.91 -6.65
C ARG A 69 5.75 -4.05 -6.00
N TRP A 70 6.10 -2.86 -5.51
CA TRP A 70 5.13 -1.87 -5.00
C TRP A 70 4.16 -1.38 -6.08
N GLN A 71 4.67 -1.00 -7.26
CA GLN A 71 3.85 -0.57 -8.40
C GLN A 71 2.84 -1.63 -8.85
N ASN A 72 3.20 -2.91 -8.76
CA ASN A 72 2.29 -4.01 -9.08
C ASN A 72 1.25 -4.28 -7.99
N LYS A 73 1.46 -3.79 -6.76
CA LYS A 73 0.54 -3.99 -5.64
C LYS A 73 -0.60 -2.96 -5.64
N ILE A 74 -0.31 -1.71 -6.03
CA ILE A 74 -1.25 -0.59 -6.01
C ILE A 74 -1.95 -0.39 -7.36
#